data_AF-A0A1Y1KBR8-F1
#
_entry.id   AF-A0A1Y1KBR8-F1
#
_cell.length_a   1.000
_cell.length_b   1.000
_cell.length_c   1.000
_cell.angle_alpha   90.00
_cell.angle_beta   90.00
_cell.angle_gamma   90.00
#
_symmetry.space_group_name_H-M   'P 1'
#
loop_
_entity.id
_entity.type
_entity.pdbx_description
1 polymer ?
#
loop_
_entity_poly.entity_id
_entity_poly.type
_entity_poly.pdbx_seq_one_letter_code
_entity_poly.pdbx_strand_id
1 'polypeptide(L)'
;DAVKKLLGRFLKKPNLGACQRKTSPSSRAMKYPYTFSAKIAQFPIMHYYKNSWVYRYYCYSLVVSIPIFWKLQCMSNSPGNVQKWEELKAKARAEDEAAHDH
;
A
#
# COMPACT_ATOMS: atom_id res chain seq x y z
N ASP A 1 -54.01 32.80 22.81
CA ASP A 1 -53.58 31.43 22.40
C ASP A 1 -53.65 31.10 20.91
N ALA A 2 -54.56 31.69 20.12
CA ALA A 2 -54.64 31.46 18.68
C ALA A 2 -53.39 31.95 17.90
N VAL A 3 -52.77 33.06 18.33
CA VAL A 3 -51.57 33.64 17.71
C VAL A 3 -50.34 32.73 17.85
N LYS A 4 -50.17 32.06 19.00
CA LYS A 4 -49.08 31.08 19.21
C LYS A 4 -49.23 29.83 18.33
N LYS A 5 -50.48 29.42 18.05
CA LYS A 5 -50.81 28.26 17.20
C LYS A 5 -50.66 28.56 15.69
N LEU A 6 -50.75 29.83 15.31
CA LEU A 6 -50.48 30.31 13.95
C LEU A 6 -48.97 30.43 13.72
N LEU A 7 -48.24 31.02 14.69
CA LEU A 7 -46.78 31.16 14.62
C LEU A 7 -46.06 29.80 14.64
N GLY A 8 -46.55 28.85 15.44
CA GLY A 8 -46.00 27.49 15.50
C GLY A 8 -46.19 26.67 14.22
N ARG A 9 -47.19 26.98 13.39
CA ARG A 9 -47.38 26.35 12.06
C ARG A 9 -46.47 26.96 11.00
N PHE A 10 -46.12 28.24 11.13
CA PHE A 10 -45.20 28.92 10.21
C PHE A 10 -43.73 28.53 10.44
N LEU A 11 -43.37 28.11 11.66
CA LEU A 11 -42.02 27.63 11.99
C LEU A 11 -41.77 26.13 11.71
N LYS A 12 -42.78 25.41 11.20
CA LYS A 12 -42.59 24.02 10.77
C LYS A 12 -41.89 24.02 9.42
N LYS A 13 -40.55 24.09 9.47
CA LYS A 13 -39.65 23.99 8.32
C LYS A 13 -40.11 22.85 7.41
N PRO A 14 -40.37 23.10 6.12
CA PRO A 14 -40.61 22.01 5.19
C PRO A 14 -39.36 21.13 5.19
N ASN A 15 -39.56 19.83 5.38
CA ASN A 15 -38.53 18.84 5.10
C ASN A 15 -38.25 18.94 3.60
N LEU A 16 -37.30 19.78 3.21
CA LEU A 16 -36.59 19.61 1.96
C LEU A 16 -35.85 18.29 2.11
N GLY A 17 -36.52 17.21 1.71
CA GLY A 17 -35.86 15.96 1.41
C GLY A 17 -34.80 16.27 0.38
N ALA A 18 -33.56 16.42 0.84
CA ALA A 18 -32.42 16.31 -0.04
C ALA A 18 -32.60 14.97 -0.74
N CYS A 19 -32.85 15.02 -2.05
CA CYS A 19 -32.70 13.88 -2.95
C CYS A 19 -31.20 13.56 -2.96
N GLN A 20 -30.73 12.93 -1.88
CA GLN A 20 -29.51 12.16 -1.88
C GLN A 20 -29.80 11.04 -2.88
N ARG A 21 -29.41 11.25 -4.14
CA ARG A 21 -29.28 10.15 -5.10
C ARG A 21 -28.31 9.17 -4.46
N LYS A 22 -28.85 8.21 -3.70
CA LYS A 22 -28.16 6.96 -3.42
C LYS A 22 -27.89 6.39 -4.80
N THR A 23 -26.68 6.60 -5.30
CA THR A 23 -26.15 5.76 -6.35
C THR A 23 -26.12 4.37 -5.73
N SER A 24 -27.19 3.61 -5.92
CA SER A 24 -27.16 2.19 -5.64
C SER A 24 -25.91 1.68 -6.36
N PRO A 25 -24.99 0.99 -5.66
CA PRO A 25 -23.94 0.29 -6.39
C PRO A 25 -24.68 -0.58 -7.39
N SER A 26 -24.35 -0.41 -8.67
CA SER A 26 -24.98 -1.11 -9.78
C SER A 26 -25.27 -2.54 -9.35
N SER A 27 -26.55 -2.91 -9.36
CA SER A 27 -27.09 -4.15 -8.78
C SER A 27 -26.47 -5.44 -9.35
N ARG A 28 -25.47 -5.32 -10.23
CA ARG A 28 -24.66 -6.42 -10.73
C ARG A 28 -23.21 -5.94 -10.90
N ALA A 29 -22.34 -6.41 -10.01
CA ALA A 29 -20.91 -6.31 -10.20
C ALA A 29 -20.52 -6.93 -11.56
N MET A 30 -19.68 -6.23 -12.35
CA MET A 30 -19.25 -6.69 -13.67
C MET A 30 -18.48 -8.01 -13.54
N LYS A 31 -18.78 -9.01 -14.38
CA LYS A 31 -18.22 -10.38 -14.28
C LYS A 31 -16.69 -10.41 -14.34
N TYR A 32 -16.09 -9.57 -15.18
CA TYR A 32 -14.64 -9.41 -15.32
C TYR A 32 -14.27 -7.94 -15.16
N PRO A 33 -13.89 -7.49 -13.95
CA PRO A 33 -13.47 -6.11 -13.74
C PRO A 33 -12.15 -5.82 -14.47
N TYR A 34 -12.20 -4.89 -15.43
CA TYR A 34 -11.02 -4.46 -16.18
C TYR A 34 -10.22 -3.35 -15.47
N THR A 35 -10.86 -2.60 -14.57
CA THR A 35 -10.20 -1.57 -13.76
C THR A 35 -9.74 -2.13 -12.42
N PHE A 36 -8.56 -1.68 -11.97
CA PHE A 36 -7.97 -2.14 -10.71
C PHE A 36 -8.84 -1.80 -9.49
N SER A 37 -9.49 -0.63 -9.49
CA SER A 37 -10.44 -0.23 -8.45
C SER A 37 -11.65 -1.19 -8.35
N ALA A 38 -12.19 -1.64 -9.49
CA ALA A 38 -13.28 -2.61 -9.52
C ALA A 38 -12.82 -4.00 -9.05
N LYS A 39 -11.58 -4.40 -9.34
CA LYS A 39 -10.97 -5.64 -8.81
C LYS A 39 -10.91 -5.62 -7.29
N ILE A 40 -10.46 -4.52 -6.68
CA ILE A 40 -10.39 -4.39 -5.22
C ILE A 40 -11.78 -4.37 -4.58
N ALA A 41 -12.74 -3.67 -5.18
CA ALA A 41 -14.10 -3.58 -4.64
C ALA A 41 -14.83 -4.93 -4.65
N GLN A 42 -14.59 -5.76 -5.68
CA GLN A 42 -15.19 -7.09 -5.79
C GLN A 42 -14.46 -8.16 -4.99
N PHE A 43 -13.14 -8.03 -4.87
CA PHE A 43 -12.31 -8.96 -4.13
C PHE A 43 -11.76 -8.30 -2.87
N PRO A 44 -12.48 -8.38 -1.75
CA PRO A 44 -12.01 -7.81 -0.50
C PRO A 44 -10.68 -8.48 -0.13
N ILE A 45 -9.61 -7.68 -0.02
CA ILE A 45 -8.25 -8.14 0.28
C ILE A 45 -8.22 -9.02 1.56
N MET A 46 -9.10 -8.71 2.51
CA MET A 46 -9.33 -9.48 3.73
C MET A 46 -9.74 -10.94 3.47
N HIS A 47 -10.48 -11.22 2.39
CA HIS A 47 -10.88 -12.58 2.02
C HIS A 47 -9.68 -13.41 1.56
N TYR A 48 -8.77 -12.84 0.76
CA TYR A 48 -7.53 -13.53 0.39
C TYR A 48 -6.62 -13.77 1.60
N TYR A 49 -6.51 -12.81 2.50
CA TYR A 49 -5.74 -13.00 3.73
C TYR A 49 -6.34 -14.07 4.65
N LYS A 50 -7.67 -14.25 4.63
CA LYS A 50 -8.35 -15.28 5.42
C LYS A 50 -8.36 -16.67 4.78
N ASN A 51 -8.48 -16.77 3.46
CA ASN A 51 -8.67 -18.05 2.79
C ASN A 51 -7.39 -18.63 2.20
N SER A 52 -6.42 -17.78 1.84
CA SER A 52 -5.20 -18.22 1.18
C SER A 52 -4.02 -18.18 2.15
N TRP A 53 -3.56 -19.36 2.55
CA TRP A 53 -2.36 -19.55 3.38
C TRP A 53 -1.11 -18.86 2.83
N VAL A 54 -0.96 -18.77 1.50
CA VAL A 54 0.17 -18.13 0.82
C VAL A 54 0.34 -16.67 1.25
N TYR A 55 -0.74 -15.88 1.27
CA TYR A 55 -0.64 -14.46 1.64
C TYR A 55 -0.26 -14.25 3.10
N ARG A 56 -0.70 -15.15 3.99
CA ARG A 56 -0.31 -15.11 5.41
C ARG A 56 1.18 -15.38 5.57
N TYR A 57 1.65 -16.49 5.00
CA TYR A 57 3.06 -16.88 5.11
C TYR A 57 4.00 -15.94 4.37
N TYR A 58 3.55 -15.31 3.28
CA TYR A 58 4.31 -14.27 2.59
C TYR A 58 4.52 -13.03 3.46
N CYS A 59 3.47 -12.55 4.14
CA CYS A 59 3.61 -11.44 5.08
C CYS A 59 4.53 -11.82 6.25
N TYR A 60 4.38 -13.02 6.82
CA TYR A 60 5.24 -13.48 7.91
C TYR A 60 6.70 -13.64 7.46
N SER A 61 6.96 -14.20 6.28
CA SER A 61 8.33 -14.39 5.78
C SER A 61 9.02 -13.07 5.49
N LEU A 62 8.30 -12.05 5.00
CA LEU A 62 8.84 -10.71 4.86
C LEU A 62 9.20 -10.09 6.22
N VAL A 63 8.29 -10.17 7.19
CA VAL A 63 8.53 -9.63 8.53
C VAL A 63 9.72 -10.30 9.22
N VAL A 64 9.89 -11.61 9.04
CA VAL A 64 11.02 -12.36 9.63
C VAL A 64 12.32 -12.11 8.86
N SER A 65 12.27 -12.02 7.53
CA SER A 65 13.49 -11.88 6.71
C SER A 65 14.11 -10.49 6.77
N ILE A 66 13.32 -9.43 6.89
CA ILE A 66 13.81 -8.04 7.01
C ILE A 66 14.86 -7.86 8.13
N PRO A 67 14.61 -8.24 9.40
CA PRO A 67 15.60 -8.06 10.46
C PRO A 67 16.82 -8.98 10.29
N ILE A 68 16.64 -10.18 9.71
CA ILE A 68 17.74 -11.10 9.42
C ILE A 68 18.70 -10.48 8.39
N PHE A 69 18.15 -9.98 7.28
CA PHE A 69 18.95 -9.31 6.25
C PHE A 69 19.57 -8.00 6.75
N TRP A 70 18.86 -7.24 7.58
CA TRP A 70 19.42 -6.04 8.18
C TRP A 70 20.67 -6.35 9.03
N LYS A 71 20.64 -7.42 9.84
CA LYS A 71 21.81 -7.85 10.62
C LYS A 71 22.96 -8.32 9.73
N LEU A 72 22.67 -9.10 8.68
CA LEU A 72 23.68 -9.51 7.70
C LEU A 72 24.32 -8.30 7.00
N GLN A 73 23.51 -7.30 6.65
CA GLN A 73 23.98 -6.08 6.01
C GLN A 73 24.87 -5.24 6.94
N CYS A 74 24.54 -5.14 8.23
CA CYS A 74 25.40 -4.47 9.20
C CYS A 74 26.75 -5.19 9.37
N MET A 75 26.77 -6.53 9.38
CA MET A 75 28.01 -7.29 9.48
C MET A 75 28.89 -7.16 8.23
N SER A 76 28.26 -7.19 7.04
CA SER A 76 28.96 -7.02 5.77
C SER A 76 29.57 -5.61 5.63
N ASN A 77 28.85 -4.56 6.07
CA ASN A 77 29.33 -3.18 6.01
C ASN A 77 30.19 -2.78 7.22
N SER A 78 30.86 -3.73 7.87
CA SER A 78 31.84 -3.40 8.91
C SER A 78 32.99 -2.58 8.29
N PRO A 79 33.53 -1.56 9.02
CA PRO A 79 34.48 -0.60 8.44
C PRO A 79 35.75 -1.28 7.90
N GLY A 80 36.19 -2.37 8.52
CA GLY A 80 37.33 -3.14 8.05
C GLY A 80 37.07 -3.96 6.77
N ASN A 81 35.82 -4.33 6.47
CA ASN A 81 35.49 -4.99 5.20
C ASN A 81 35.40 -3.96 4.08
N VAL A 82 34.81 -2.78 4.36
CA VAL A 82 34.70 -1.68 3.39
C VAL A 82 36.08 -1.24 2.90
N GLN A 83 37.04 -1.03 3.82
CA GLN A 83 38.42 -0.64 3.47
C GLN A 83 39.10 -1.67 2.55
N LYS A 84 38.98 -2.97 2.86
CA LYS A 84 39.53 -4.04 2.00
C LYS A 84 38.90 -4.05 0.62
N TRP A 85 37.60 -3.82 0.53
CA TRP A 85 36.89 -3.72 -0.76
C TRP A 85 37.29 -2.49 -1.57
N GLU A 86 37.59 -1.37 -0.92
CA GLU A 86 38.11 -0.16 -1.57
C GLU A 86 39.52 -0.39 -2.10
N GLU A 87 40.40 -1.02 -1.34
CA GLU A 87 41.75 -1.38 -1.77
C GLU A 87 41.74 -2.33 -2.97
N LEU A 88 40.88 -3.35 -2.96
CA LEU A 88 40.72 -4.27 -4.08
C LEU A 88 40.19 -3.56 -5.33
N LYS A 89 39.23 -2.65 -5.18
CA LYS A 89 38.70 -1.84 -6.29
C LYS A 89 39.75 -0.88 -6.86
N ALA A 90 40.60 -0.30 -6.01
CA ALA A 90 41.69 0.56 -6.46
C ALA A 90 42.74 -0.23 -7.26
N LYS A 91 43.10 -1.43 -6.80
CA LYS A 91 44.02 -2.33 -7.52
C LYS A 91 43.45 -2.77 -8.86
N ALA A 92 42.21 -3.26 -8.89
CA ALA A 92 41.55 -3.68 -10.12
C ALA A 92 41.45 -2.52 -11.13
N ARG A 93 41.13 -1.31 -10.67
CA ARG A 93 41.10 -0.13 -11.54
C ARG A 93 42.48 0.19 -12.12
N ALA A 94 43.54 0.12 -11.31
CA ALA A 94 44.90 0.35 -11.78
C ALA A 94 45.34 -0.73 -12.80
N GLU A 95 44.91 -1.97 -12.61
CA GLU A 95 45.14 -3.06 -13.56
C GLU A 95 44.37 -2.86 -14.87
N ASP A 96 43.11 -2.42 -14.81
CA ASP A 96 42.28 -2.11 -15.98
C ASP A 96 42.83 -0.90 -16.77
N GLU A 97 43.28 0.15 -16.07
CA GLU A 97 43.93 1.32 -16.67
C GLU A 97 45.25 0.92 -17.35
N ALA A 98 46.09 0.11 -16.69
CA ALA A 98 47.32 -0.40 -17.29
C ALA A 98 47.05 -1.31 -18.51
N ALA A 99 45.97 -2.09 -18.51
CA ALA A 99 45.59 -2.95 -19.63
C ALA A 99 45.05 -2.17 -20.84
N HIS A 100 44.46 -0.98 -20.63
CA HIS A 100 43.98 -0.12 -21.72
C HIS A 100 45.12 0.67 -22.39
N ASP A 101 46.22 0.90 -21.68
CA ASP A 101 47.39 1.64 -22.21
C ASP A 101 48.37 0.77 -23.03
N HIS A 102 48.13 -0.55 -23.11
CA HIS A 102 48.90 -1.52 -23.91
C HIS A 102 48.21 -1.88 -25.23
#